data_AF-S3YKV5-F1
#
_entry.id   AF-S3YKV5-F1
#
_cell.length_a   1.000
_cell.length_b   1.000
_cell.length_c   1.000
_cell.angle_alpha   90.00
_cell.angle_beta   90.00
_cell.angle_gamma   90.00
#
_symmetry.space_group_name_H-M   'P 1'
#
loop_
_entity.id
_entity.type
_entity.pdbx_description
1 polymer ?
#
loop_
_entity_poly.entity_id
_entity_poly.type
_entity_poly.pdbx_seq_one_letter_code
_entity_poly.pdbx_strand_id
1 'polypeptide(L)'
;MLQLPQITTKQEEEMFLSTVAKNVKEIRSSKGITQLEAALGIGMASQGSYANMENCSKDKRFNTIHLFKLSKLFGVDIREFFVLPEVLAPSSFLNHKIEINFVEEDEFDSPYDTNFKKSKETKS
;
A
#
# COMPACT_ATOMS: atom_id res chain seq x y z
N MET A 1 -8.28 19.58 -20.49
CA MET A 1 -7.70 18.39 -19.85
C MET A 1 -7.50 18.73 -18.38
N LEU A 2 -8.08 17.96 -17.46
CA LEU A 2 -7.87 18.14 -16.02
C LEU A 2 -6.42 17.79 -15.70
N GLN A 3 -5.66 18.72 -15.12
CA GLN A 3 -4.33 18.43 -14.56
C GLN A 3 -4.52 17.97 -13.11
N LEU A 4 -4.12 16.74 -12.83
CA LEU A 4 -4.16 16.19 -11.47
C LEU A 4 -2.89 16.59 -10.71
N PRO A 5 -2.99 16.89 -9.41
CA PRO A 5 -1.82 17.19 -8.59
C PRO A 5 -0.92 15.95 -8.49
N GLN A 6 0.38 16.12 -8.75
CA GLN A 6 1.39 15.12 -8.44
C GLN A 6 2.04 15.43 -7.10
N ILE A 7 1.65 14.67 -6.08
CA ILE A 7 2.12 14.85 -4.69
C ILE A 7 3.36 14.01 -4.37
N THR A 8 3.74 13.11 -5.28
CA THR A 8 4.94 12.28 -5.21
C THR A 8 5.65 12.29 -6.56
N THR A 9 6.97 12.14 -6.51
CA THR A 9 7.78 11.82 -7.68
C THR A 9 7.83 10.31 -7.90
N LYS A 10 8.04 9.89 -9.14
CA LYS A 10 8.26 8.48 -9.48
C LYS A 10 9.43 7.87 -8.69
N GLN A 11 10.47 8.65 -8.42
CA GLN A 11 11.62 8.21 -7.64
C GLN A 11 11.24 7.91 -6.19
N GLU A 12 10.42 8.76 -5.56
CA GLU A 12 9.92 8.50 -4.19
C GLU A 12 9.07 7.24 -4.13
N GLU A 13 8.19 7.03 -5.12
CA GLU A 13 7.38 5.82 -5.23
C GLU A 13 8.25 4.56 -5.38
N GLU A 14 9.27 4.60 -6.25
CA GLU A 14 10.20 3.49 -6.47
C GLU A 14 11.03 3.21 -5.20
N MET A 15 11.50 4.24 -4.51
CA MET A 15 12.23 4.10 -3.24
C MET A 15 11.35 3.49 -2.16
N PHE A 16 10.09 3.91 -2.04
CA PHE A 16 9.13 3.34 -1.09
C PHE A 16 8.91 1.85 -1.37
N LEU A 17 8.59 1.49 -2.62
CA LEU A 17 8.33 0.11 -3.02
C LEU A 17 9.57 -0.79 -2.82
N SER A 18 10.75 -0.29 -3.19
CA SER A 18 12.02 -0.98 -2.98
C SER A 18 12.32 -1.20 -1.50
N THR A 19 12.02 -0.22 -0.64
CA THR A 19 12.17 -0.35 0.81
C THR A 19 11.28 -1.45 1.36
N VAL A 20 9.99 -1.49 0.96
CA VAL A 20 9.07 -2.54 1.39
C VAL A 20 9.57 -3.93 0.97
N ALA A 21 10.00 -4.08 -0.29
CA ALA A 21 10.53 -5.36 -0.79
C ALA A 21 11.83 -5.78 -0.07
N LYS A 22 12.71 -4.82 0.23
CA LYS A 22 13.94 -5.04 0.99
C LYS A 22 13.65 -5.53 2.41
N ASN A 23 12.74 -4.87 3.13
CA ASN A 23 12.36 -5.27 4.49
C ASN A 23 11.79 -6.70 4.51
N VAL A 24 10.91 -7.04 3.56
CA VAL A 24 10.40 -8.41 3.37
C VAL A 24 11.54 -9.41 3.18
N LYS A 25 12.49 -9.09 2.30
CA LYS A 25 13.64 -9.96 1.97
C LYS A 25 14.58 -10.18 3.15
N GLU A 26 14.89 -9.13 3.89
CA GLU A 26 15.72 -9.18 5.10
C GLU A 26 15.06 -10.01 6.19
N ILE A 27 13.78 -9.76 6.49
CA ILE A 27 13.02 -10.54 7.46
C ILE A 27 12.98 -12.02 7.05
N ARG A 28 12.61 -12.32 5.79
CA ARG A 28 12.60 -13.70 5.27
C ARG A 28 13.95 -14.38 5.50
N SER A 29 15.03 -13.70 5.13
CA SER A 29 16.38 -14.26 5.18
C SER A 29 16.84 -14.47 6.63
N SER A 30 16.50 -13.56 7.55
CA SER A 30 16.77 -13.71 8.99
C SER A 30 16.07 -14.91 9.61
N LYS A 31 14.93 -15.34 9.04
CA LYS A 31 14.16 -16.52 9.46
C LYS A 31 14.66 -17.82 8.80
N GLY A 32 15.65 -17.76 7.92
CA GLY A 32 16.15 -18.93 7.18
C GLY A 32 15.16 -19.48 6.14
N ILE A 33 14.12 -18.72 5.78
CA ILE A 33 13.09 -19.15 4.83
C ILE A 33 13.58 -18.89 3.41
N THR A 34 13.53 -19.89 2.53
CA THR A 34 13.89 -19.74 1.11
C THR A 34 12.80 -18.97 0.35
N GLN A 35 13.16 -18.41 -0.80
CA GLN A 35 12.19 -17.77 -1.69
C GLN A 35 11.11 -18.74 -2.18
N LEU A 36 11.45 -20.01 -2.39
CA LEU A 36 10.49 -21.03 -2.82
C LEU A 36 9.49 -21.33 -1.69
N GLU A 37 9.95 -21.54 -0.46
CA GLU A 37 9.08 -21.75 0.69
C GLU A 37 8.15 -20.56 0.94
N ALA A 38 8.68 -19.33 0.83
CA ALA A 38 7.88 -18.12 0.95
C ALA A 38 6.81 -18.04 -0.15
N ALA A 39 7.17 -18.33 -1.41
CA ALA A 39 6.24 -18.35 -2.52
C ALA A 39 5.10 -19.37 -2.29
N LEU A 40 5.45 -20.62 -1.97
CA LEU A 40 4.49 -21.67 -1.70
C LEU A 40 3.59 -21.32 -0.51
N GLY A 41 4.17 -20.79 0.58
CA GLY A 41 3.44 -20.39 1.79
C GLY A 41 2.40 -19.30 1.56
N ILE A 42 2.58 -18.44 0.56
CA ILE A 42 1.58 -17.42 0.20
C ILE A 42 0.66 -17.83 -0.96
N GLY A 43 0.77 -19.07 -1.44
CA GLY A 43 -0.07 -19.64 -2.49
C GLY A 43 0.39 -19.30 -3.91
N MET A 44 1.69 -19.04 -4.10
CA MET A 44 2.30 -18.87 -5.42
C MET A 44 3.00 -20.15 -5.88
N ALA A 45 3.02 -20.37 -7.19
CA ALA A 45 3.58 -21.59 -7.79
C ALA A 45 5.09 -21.53 -8.09
N SER A 46 5.75 -20.37 -8.00
CA SER A 46 7.15 -20.26 -8.45
C SER A 46 8.02 -19.31 -7.64
N GLN A 47 9.26 -19.78 -7.38
CA GLN A 47 10.33 -18.98 -6.80
C GLN A 47 10.65 -17.74 -7.65
N GLY A 48 10.67 -17.87 -8.98
CA GLY A 48 11.03 -16.77 -9.87
C GLY A 48 10.10 -15.56 -9.77
N SER A 49 8.78 -15.79 -9.66
CA SER A 49 7.82 -14.71 -9.46
C SER A 49 8.01 -14.01 -8.12
N TYR A 50 8.31 -14.77 -7.07
CA TYR A 50 8.62 -14.23 -5.76
C TYR A 50 9.92 -13.41 -5.76
N ALA A 51 10.97 -13.93 -6.40
CA ALA A 51 12.25 -13.23 -6.58
C ALA A 51 12.09 -11.91 -7.34
N ASN A 52 11.19 -11.83 -8.33
CA ASN A 52 10.93 -10.57 -9.01
C ASN A 52 10.31 -9.53 -8.06
N MET A 53 9.38 -9.94 -7.18
CA MET A 53 8.79 -9.05 -6.17
C MET A 53 9.80 -8.57 -5.13
N GLU A 54 10.67 -9.46 -4.63
CA GLU A 54 11.72 -9.08 -3.66
C GLU A 54 12.76 -8.10 -4.21
N ASN A 55 12.91 -8.04 -5.54
CA ASN A 55 13.85 -7.15 -6.19
C ASN A 55 13.15 -6.02 -6.97
N CYS A 56 11.83 -5.85 -6.80
CA CYS A 56 11.00 -4.90 -7.56
C CYS A 56 11.25 -4.94 -9.08
N SER A 57 11.56 -6.12 -9.62
CA SER A 57 11.93 -6.29 -11.03
C SER A 57 10.71 -6.68 -11.88
N LYS A 58 10.77 -6.36 -13.18
CA LYS A 58 9.71 -6.68 -14.16
C LYS A 58 8.32 -6.17 -13.72
N ASP A 59 8.29 -5.01 -13.06
CA ASP A 59 7.08 -4.40 -12.49
C ASP A 59 6.31 -5.29 -11.51
N LYS A 60 6.97 -6.31 -10.93
CA LYS A 60 6.36 -7.16 -9.91
C LYS A 60 6.61 -6.55 -8.54
N ARG A 61 5.51 -6.33 -7.82
CA ARG A 61 5.46 -5.76 -6.47
C ARG A 61 4.61 -6.67 -5.59
N PHE A 62 4.91 -6.73 -4.30
CA PHE A 62 3.99 -7.35 -3.36
C PHE A 62 2.70 -6.51 -3.30
N ASN A 63 1.55 -7.15 -3.44
CA ASN A 63 0.29 -6.52 -3.09
C ASN A 63 0.03 -6.68 -1.59
N THR A 64 -1.02 -6.03 -1.09
CA THR A 64 -1.37 -6.06 0.35
C THR A 64 -1.72 -7.45 0.86
N ILE A 65 -2.33 -8.31 0.04
CA ILE A 65 -2.64 -9.70 0.41
C ILE A 65 -1.36 -10.54 0.53
N HIS A 66 -0.36 -10.32 -0.33
CA HIS A 66 0.94 -10.96 -0.21
C HIS A 66 1.61 -10.54 1.10
N LEU A 67 1.67 -9.23 1.38
CA LEU A 67 2.26 -8.71 2.63
C LEU A 67 1.55 -9.26 3.86
N PHE A 68 0.21 -9.31 3.86
CA PHE A 68 -0.55 -9.90 4.96
C PHE A 68 -0.19 -11.38 5.18
N LYS A 69 -0.18 -12.20 4.13
CA LYS A 69 0.22 -13.61 4.22
C LYS A 69 1.66 -13.77 4.71
N LEU A 70 2.58 -12.95 4.23
CA LEU A 70 3.98 -12.97 4.66
C LEU A 70 4.14 -12.58 6.13
N SER A 71 3.36 -11.61 6.64
CA SER A 71 3.38 -11.28 8.08
C SER A 71 3.03 -12.49 8.94
N LYS A 72 2.04 -13.29 8.51
CA LYS A 72 1.64 -14.52 9.17
C LYS A 72 2.70 -15.62 9.03
N LEU A 73 3.23 -15.81 7.82
CA LEU A 73 4.27 -16.81 7.56
C LEU A 73 5.54 -16.56 8.36
N PHE A 74 5.96 -15.29 8.48
CA PHE A 74 7.20 -14.91 9.16
C PHE A 74 7.02 -14.72 10.67
N GLY A 75 5.77 -14.67 11.17
CA GLY A 75 5.45 -14.43 12.56
C GLY A 75 5.89 -13.04 13.03
N VAL A 76 5.65 -12.02 12.21
CA VAL A 76 6.01 -10.61 12.50
C VAL A 76 4.80 -9.70 12.34
N ASP A 77 4.85 -8.52 12.96
CA ASP A 77 3.88 -7.47 12.70
C ASP A 77 4.03 -6.97 11.26
N ILE A 78 2.92 -6.69 10.57
CA ILE A 78 2.96 -6.23 9.17
C ILE A 78 3.66 -4.86 9.03
N ARG A 79 3.69 -4.05 10.10
CA ARG A 79 4.37 -2.75 10.15
C ARG A 79 5.89 -2.88 9.93
N GLU A 80 6.47 -4.03 10.25
CA GLU A 80 7.90 -4.30 10.03
C GLU A 80 8.29 -4.22 8.54
N PHE A 81 7.34 -4.42 7.61
CA PHE A 81 7.61 -4.24 6.18
C PHE A 81 7.71 -2.77 5.76
N PHE A 82 7.26 -1.84 6.61
CA PHE A 82 7.16 -0.41 6.30
C PHE A 82 8.09 0.44 7.17
N VAL A 83 9.15 -0.14 7.73
CA VAL A 83 10.21 0.63 8.39
C VAL A 83 10.97 1.40 7.31
N LEU A 84 10.76 2.72 7.26
CA LEU A 84 11.31 3.60 6.22
C LEU A 84 12.69 4.15 6.62
N PRO A 85 13.61 4.34 5.66
CA PRO A 85 14.80 5.12 5.89
C PRO A 85 14.44 6.59 6.14
N GLU A 86 15.30 7.33 6.83
CA GLU A 86 15.05 8.72 7.25
C GLU A 86 14.72 9.67 6.08
N VAL A 87 15.27 9.41 4.89
CA VAL A 87 14.97 10.15 3.65
C VAL A 87 13.50 10.05 3.19
N LEU A 88 12.77 9.03 3.64
CA LEU A 88 11.35 8.83 3.35
C LEU A 88 10.47 9.01 4.61
N ALA A 89 11.05 9.44 5.73
CA ALA A 89 10.30 9.58 6.97
C ALA A 89 9.35 10.79 6.91
N PRO A 90 8.16 10.71 7.54
CA PRO A 90 7.22 11.84 7.56
C PRO A 90 7.82 13.17 8.03
N SER A 91 8.80 13.10 8.93
CA SER A 91 9.54 14.24 9.46
C SER A 91 10.44 14.95 8.45
N SER A 92 10.76 14.33 7.30
CA SER A 92 11.52 14.95 6.21
C SER A 92 10.63 15.59 5.15
N PHE A 93 9.31 15.38 5.17
CA PHE A 93 8.40 16.06 4.25
C PHE A 93 8.28 17.53 4.65
N LEU A 94 8.62 18.43 3.72
CA LEU A 94 8.29 19.84 3.88
C LEU A 94 6.78 19.95 4.09
N ASN A 95 6.35 20.71 5.10
CA ASN A 95 4.94 21.12 5.28
C ASN A 95 4.51 22.04 4.13
N HIS A 96 4.47 21.54 2.89
CA HIS A 96 3.78 22.22 1.81
C HIS A 96 2.29 21.99 2.03
N LYS A 97 1.55 23.08 2.29
CA LYS A 97 0.09 23.05 2.21
C LYS A 97 -0.27 22.58 0.81
N ILE A 98 -0.92 21.43 0.71
CA ILE A 98 -1.55 21.01 -0.53
C ILE A 98 -2.79 21.91 -0.71
N GLU A 99 -2.70 22.89 -1.60
CA GLU A 99 -3.86 23.67 -2.01
C GLU A 99 -4.66 22.85 -3.03
N ILE A 100 -5.76 22.26 -2.55
CA ILE A 100 -6.72 21.53 -3.38
C ILE A 100 -7.78 22.53 -3.84
N ASN A 101 -7.72 22.96 -5.09
CA ASN A 101 -8.78 23.74 -5.70
C ASN A 101 -9.89 22.77 -6.15
N PHE A 102 -10.93 22.64 -5.34
CA PHE A 102 -12.17 22.02 -5.79
C PHE A 102 -12.79 22.94 -6.84
N VAL A 103 -13.01 22.42 -8.05
CA VAL A 103 -13.90 23.06 -9.02
C VAL A 103 -15.30 22.86 -8.45
N GLU A 104 -16.03 23.94 -8.17
CA GLU A 104 -17.44 23.84 -7.76
C GLU A 104 -18.19 23.04 -8.82
N GLU A 105 -18.83 21.95 -8.39
CA GLU A 105 -19.63 21.11 -9.28
C GLU A 105 -20.84 21.92 -9.77
N ASP A 106 -20.91 22.17 -11.08
CA ASP A 106 -22.19 22.39 -11.74
C ASP A 106 -22.99 21.08 -11.58
N GLU A 107 -23.99 21.11 -10.68
CA GLU A 107 -25.09 20.16 -10.47
C GLU A 107 -24.85 18.72 -10.99
N PHE A 108 -24.24 17.89 -10.14
CA PHE A 108 -24.37 16.43 -10.29
C PHE A 108 -25.77 16.00 -9.82
N ASP A 109 -26.71 15.94 -10.76
CA ASP A 109 -28.07 15.43 -10.52
C ASP A 109 -28.01 13.89 -10.41
N SER A 110 -27.76 13.40 -9.19
CA SER A 110 -27.66 11.96 -8.90
C SER A 110 -29.06 11.34 -8.79
N PRO A 111 -29.44 10.38 -9.65
CA PRO A 111 -30.76 9.73 -9.60
C PRO A 111 -30.91 8.70 -8.45
N TYR A 112 -29.97 8.65 -7.51
CA TYR A 112 -29.95 7.68 -6.40
C TYR A 112 -29.97 8.36 -5.02
N ASP A 113 -30.84 9.33 -4.81
CA ASP A 113 -31.19 9.75 -3.44
C ASP A 113 -32.21 8.76 -2.84
N THR A 114 -31.68 7.69 -2.25
CA THR A 114 -32.49 6.73 -1.50
C THR A 114 -32.75 7.29 -0.10
N ASN A 115 -33.93 7.91 0.04
CA ASN A 115 -34.55 8.33 1.30
C ASN A 115 -34.26 7.39 2.48
N PHE A 116 -33.25 7.70 3.28
CA PHE A 116 -33.04 7.09 4.59
C PHE A 116 -33.94 7.80 5.61
N LYS A 117 -35.24 7.46 5.62
CA LYS A 117 -36.15 7.89 6.71
C LYS A 117 -35.73 7.19 8.01
N LYS A 118 -34.98 7.90 8.85
CA LYS A 118 -34.82 7.56 10.28
C LYS A 118 -36.22 7.52 10.92
N SER A 119 -36.51 6.38 11.54
CA SER A 119 -37.62 6.18 12.47
C SER A 119 -37.60 7.26 13.55
N LYS A 120 -38.64 8.10 13.62
CA LYS A 120 -38.91 8.89 14.81
C LYS A 120 -39.48 7.96 15.87
N GLU A 121 -38.78 7.91 16.98
CA GLU A 121 -39.18 7.30 18.25
C GLU A 121 -40.56 7.80 18.66
N THR A 122 -41.45 6.84 18.95
CA THR A 122 -42.60 7.04 19.82
C THR A 122 -42.13 6.92 21.27
N LYS A 123 -42.38 7.98 22.06
CA LYS A 123 -42.44 8.12 23.53
C LYS A 123 -42.23 9.62 23.80
N SER A 124 -43.10 10.38 24.47
CA SER A 124 -44.14 10.13 25.46
C SER A 124 -45.27 11.14 25.31
#